data_AF-A0A939UDM8-F1
#
_entry.id   AF-A0A939UDM8-F1
#
_cell.length_a   1.000
_cell.length_b   1.000
_cell.length_c   1.000
_cell.angle_alpha   90.00
_cell.angle_beta   90.00
_cell.angle_gamma   90.00
#
_symmetry.space_group_name_H-M   'P 1'
#
loop_
_entity.id
_entity.type
_entity.pdbx_description
1 polymer ?
#
loop_
_entity_poly.entity_id
_entity_poly.type
_entity_poly.pdbx_seq_one_letter_code
_entity_poly.pdbx_strand_id
1 'polypeptide(L)' 'KELIEYLTWYNEKRIKVKLKGLTPLQFRNQSLKSA' A
#
# COMPACT_ATOMS: atom_id res chain seq x y z
N LYS A 1 -14.45 -2.63 -14.25
CA LYS A 1 -14.61 -1.90 -12.97
C LYS A 1 -13.94 -2.68 -11.84
N GLU A 2 -14.25 -3.97 -11.69
CA GLU A 2 -13.70 -4.84 -10.63
C GLU A 2 -12.17 -4.88 -10.54
N LEU A 3 -11.45 -4.89 -11.67
CA LEU A 3 -9.99 -4.88 -11.67
C LEU A 3 -9.41 -3.58 -11.08
N ILE A 4 -10.03 -2.44 -11.38
CA ILE A 4 -9.59 -1.13 -10.89
C ILE A 4 -9.83 -1.05 -9.38
N GLU A 5 -11.00 -1.50 -8.93
CA GLU A 5 -11.32 -1.56 -7.50
C GLU A 5 -10.40 -2.49 -6.74
N TYR A 6 -10.06 -3.65 -7.32
CA TYR A 6 -9.07 -4.57 -6.76
C TYR A 6 -7.68 -3.93 -6.68
N LEU A 7 -7.24 -3.23 -7.73
CA LEU A 7 -5.96 -2.52 -7.74
C LEU A 7 -5.91 -1.41 -6.69
N THR A 8 -6.97 -0.60 -6.58
CA THR A 8 -7.09 0.45 -5.56
C THR A 8 -7.08 -0.16 -4.16
N TRP A 9 -7.88 -1.19 -3.91
CA TRP A 9 -7.87 -1.89 -2.63
C TRP A 9 -6.47 -2.44 -2.30
N TYR A 10 -5.82 -3.10 -3.26
CA TYR A 10 -4.52 -3.73 -3.04
C TYR A 10 -3.43 -2.70 -2.73
N ASN A 11 -3.41 -1.54 -3.40
CA ASN A 11 -2.38 -0.54 -3.21
C ASN A 11 -2.62 0.37 -1.99
N GLU A 12 -3.88 0.76 -1.76
CA GLU A 12 -4.22 1.83 -0.79
C GLU A 12 -4.96 1.36 0.45
N LYS A 13 -5.65 0.22 0.42
CA LYS A 13 -6.50 -0.24 1.53
C LYS A 13 -5.98 -1.51 2.20
N ARG A 14 -5.14 -2.28 1.51
CA ARG A 14 -4.59 -3.52 2.02
C ARG A 14 -3.60 -3.25 3.14
N ILE A 15 -3.86 -3.81 4.32
CA ILE A 15 -2.94 -3.75 5.46
C ILE A 15 -2.22 -5.09 5.59
N LYS A 16 -0.90 -5.06 5.74
CA LYS A 16 -0.09 -6.27 5.94
C LYS A 16 0.71 -6.15 7.24
N VAL A 17 0.63 -7.17 8.09
CA VAL A 17 1.31 -7.19 9.40
C VAL A 17 2.81 -6.89 9.29
N LYS A 18 3.48 -7.43 8.26
CA LYS A 18 4.92 -7.16 8.01
C LYS A 18 5.27 -5.70 7.71
N LEU A 19 4.29 -4.91 7.25
CA LEU A 19 4.45 -3.49 6.93
C LEU A 19 4.12 -2.60 8.14
N LYS A 20 4.00 -3.18 9.34
CA LYS A 20 3.72 -2.44 10.59
C LYS A 20 2.45 -1.59 10.51
N GLY A 21 1.42 -2.11 9.86
CA GLY A 21 0.14 -1.41 9.70
C GLY A 21 0.07 -0.47 8.48
N LEU A 22 1.16 -0.28 7.74
CA LEU A 22 1.17 0.55 6.53
C LEU A 22 0.57 -0.19 5.33
N THR A 23 -0.03 0.59 4.45
CA THR A 23 -0.45 0.13 3.12
C THR A 23 0.74 0.01 2.18
N PRO A 24 0.65 -0.79 1.09
CA PRO A 24 1.73 -0.91 0.12
C PRO A 24 2.21 0.44 -0.45
N LEU A 25 1.29 1.36 -0.73
CA LEU A 25 1.64 2.71 -1.21
C LEU A 25 2.40 3.52 -0.15
N GLN A 26 1.89 3.55 1.09
CA GLN A 26 2.55 4.27 2.19
C GLN A 26 3.95 3.72 2.48
N PHE A 27 4.12 2.40 2.46
CA PHE A 27 5.43 1.77 2.66
C PHE A 27 6.44 2.19 1.59
N ARG A 28 6.05 2.25 0.32
CA ARG A 28 6.93 2.74 -0.77
C ARG A 28 7.32 4.20 -0.55
N ASN A 29 6.36 5.04 -0.17
CA ASN A 29 6.61 6.46 0.10
C ASN A 29 7.53 6.68 1.32
N GLN A 30 7.46 5.81 2.34
CA GLN A 30 8.39 5.83 3.47
C GLN A 30 9.83 5.58 3.00
N SER A 31 10.05 4.56 2.16
CA SER A 31 11.37 4.25 1.62
C SER A 31 11.95 5.39 0.79
N LEU A 32 11.13 6.07 0.00
CA LEU A 32 11.55 7.23 -0.80
C LEU A 32 11.94 8.45 0.04
N LYS A 33 11.32 8.65 1.21
CA LYS A 33 11.66 9.75 2.14
C LYS A 33 12.92 9.48 2.96
N SER A 34 13.34 8.22 3.02
CA SER A 34 14.49 7.78 3.83
C SER A 34 15.79 7.75 3.02
N ALA A 35 15.71 8.07 1.72
CA ALA A 35 16.82 8.19 0.79
C ALA A 35 17.39 9.62 0.77
#